data_AF-A0AAN8E6T6-F1
#
_entry.id   AF-A0AAN8E6T6-F1
#
_cell.length_a   1.000
_cell.length_b   1.000
_cell.length_c   1.000
_cell.angle_alpha   90.00
_cell.angle_beta   90.00
_cell.angle_gamma   90.00
#
_symmetry.space_group_name_H-M   'P 1'
#
loop_
_entity.id
_entity.type
_entity.pdbx_description
1 polymer ?
#
loop_
_entity_poly.entity_id
_entity_poly.type
_entity_poly.pdbx_seq_one_letter_code
_entity_poly.pdbx_strand_id
1 'polypeptide(L)'
;MYPSKPGLWQLETEIGFIQQKGMQTLFLVLDDDCHRALGLESGSVKDNQITAINTRGYWEPNLARLNNGGKYNAWSTEQNMSWIQVDFQRPVVISQIATQGAKQMLQHQFVTKYSISYSTDRKKWIFYKGDSRDLRKVFPGNEEAYVTKGNTFFPPMIGRFIRLHPINWFNKATVRLEFYGCELDGCSVPLGMKSRLIEDRRITASSEAYSWYSGSSWKPAYARLDKQGTINAWQAKYSNMNQWLQVELPQVKKITGIVTQGAKSLGKEMYVISYSLQYSDNGIHWTPYTDDEALTCK
;
A
#
# COMPACT_ATOMS: atom_id res chain seq x y z
N MET A 1 -2.62 -3.71 31.55
CA MET A 1 -3.70 -3.09 30.76
C MET A 1 -3.49 -3.52 29.32
N TYR A 2 -4.46 -4.21 28.70
CA TYR A 2 -4.39 -4.52 27.27
C TYR A 2 -5.11 -3.40 26.50
N PRO A 3 -4.46 -2.81 25.49
CA PRO A 3 -5.10 -1.74 24.72
C PRO A 3 -6.24 -2.33 23.88
N SER A 4 -7.41 -1.68 23.91
CA SER A 4 -8.61 -2.16 23.20
C SER A 4 -8.72 -1.66 21.76
N LYS A 5 -7.94 -0.63 21.39
CA LYS A 5 -7.94 -0.05 20.04
C LYS A 5 -6.52 0.31 19.59
N PRO A 6 -6.18 0.09 18.32
CA PRO A 6 -4.94 0.57 17.74
C PRO A 6 -4.95 2.10 17.64
N GLY A 7 -3.75 2.68 17.58
CA GLY A 7 -3.56 4.12 17.42
C GLY A 7 -2.48 4.68 18.33
N LEU A 8 -2.28 5.99 18.23
CA LEU A 8 -1.35 6.73 19.05
C LEU A 8 -2.04 7.18 20.34
N TRP A 9 -1.48 6.77 21.48
CA TRP A 9 -2.03 7.05 22.80
C TRP A 9 -1.06 7.91 23.60
N GLN A 10 -1.59 8.90 24.30
CA GLN A 10 -0.83 9.73 25.23
C GLN A 10 -0.86 9.09 26.61
N LEU A 11 0.32 8.78 27.14
CA LEU A 11 0.53 8.44 28.53
C LEU A 11 1.01 9.69 29.26
N GLU A 12 0.21 10.14 30.20
CA GLU A 12 0.48 11.33 31.00
C GLU A 12 0.26 11.07 32.48
N THR A 13 0.86 11.91 33.30
CA THR A 13 0.60 11.92 34.74
C THR A 13 -0.68 12.71 35.04
N GLU A 14 -1.49 12.22 35.98
CA GLU A 14 -2.68 12.92 36.46
C GLU A 14 -2.33 14.17 37.30
N ILE A 15 -1.06 14.31 37.73
CA ILE A 15 -0.61 15.46 38.52
C ILE A 15 -0.31 16.63 37.58
N GLY A 16 -1.26 17.57 37.46
CA GLY A 16 -1.22 18.65 36.48
C GLY A 16 0.06 19.49 36.44
N PHE A 17 0.70 19.78 37.58
CA PHE A 17 1.97 20.51 37.57
C PHE A 17 3.13 19.70 36.96
N ILE A 18 3.14 18.39 37.16
CA ILE A 18 4.16 17.50 36.60
C ILE A 18 3.88 17.24 35.11
N GLN A 19 2.61 17.18 34.72
CA GLN A 19 2.17 17.12 33.33
C GLN A 19 2.63 18.38 32.56
N GLN A 20 2.39 19.58 33.11
CA GLN A 20 2.84 20.86 32.52
C GLN A 20 4.36 20.95 32.40
N LYS A 21 5.10 20.28 33.30
CA LYS A 21 6.56 20.13 33.21
C LYS A 21 7.02 19.13 32.15
N GLY A 22 6.11 18.55 31.37
CA GLY A 22 6.42 17.73 30.21
C GLY A 22 6.50 16.23 30.50
N MET A 23 6.00 15.75 31.64
CA MET A 23 5.91 14.31 31.92
C MET A 23 4.74 13.67 31.16
N GLN A 24 4.89 13.61 29.84
CA GLN A 24 3.97 12.97 28.92
C GLN A 24 4.78 12.25 27.83
N THR A 25 4.28 11.12 27.36
CA THR A 25 4.87 10.37 26.26
C THR A 25 3.80 9.75 25.40
N LEU A 26 4.12 9.47 24.14
CA LEU A 26 3.21 8.82 23.21
C LEU A 26 3.64 7.37 23.04
N PHE A 27 2.68 6.45 23.09
CA PHE A 27 2.91 5.05 22.73
C PHE A 27 1.98 4.65 21.60
N LEU A 28 2.51 3.88 20.66
CA LEU A 28 1.76 3.40 19.51
C LEU A 28 1.29 1.97 19.79
N VAL A 29 -0.03 1.77 19.69
CA VAL A 29 -0.64 0.44 19.68
C VAL A 29 -0.89 0.06 18.23
N LEU A 30 -0.28 -1.03 17.79
CA LEU A 30 -0.47 -1.55 16.44
C LEU A 30 -1.68 -2.46 16.38
N ASP A 31 -2.34 -2.44 15.23
CA ASP A 31 -3.40 -3.40 14.91
C ASP A 31 -2.78 -4.77 14.56
N ASP A 32 -3.46 -5.86 14.90
CA ASP A 32 -3.01 -7.23 14.62
C ASP A 32 -2.87 -7.48 13.10
N ASP A 33 -3.66 -6.78 12.26
CA ASP A 33 -3.62 -6.87 10.80
C ASP A 33 -2.62 -5.88 10.14
N CYS A 34 -1.58 -5.43 10.87
CA CYS A 34 -0.56 -4.53 10.35
C CYS A 34 0.48 -5.23 9.44
N HIS A 35 0.01 -5.87 8.37
CA HIS A 35 0.85 -6.60 7.40
C HIS A 35 0.34 -6.44 5.96
N ARG A 36 -0.25 -5.28 5.61
CA ARG A 36 -0.77 -5.01 4.27
C ARG A 36 0.29 -4.41 3.36
N ALA A 37 0.22 -4.72 2.07
CA ALA A 37 1.12 -4.15 1.06
C ALA A 37 1.03 -2.61 1.06
N LEU A 38 2.18 -1.95 1.16
CA LEU A 38 2.28 -0.48 1.18
C LEU A 38 2.25 0.14 -0.21
N GLY A 39 2.26 -0.70 -1.25
CA GLY A 39 1.73 -0.36 -2.55
C GLY A 39 2.76 -0.24 -3.67
N LEU A 40 3.90 -0.92 -3.53
CA LEU A 40 4.86 -1.04 -4.62
C LEU A 40 4.30 -1.90 -5.75
N GLU A 41 3.74 -3.07 -5.44
CA GLU A 41 3.11 -3.96 -6.44
C GLU A 41 1.85 -3.33 -7.04
N SER A 42 1.01 -2.71 -6.20
CA SER A 42 -0.26 -2.09 -6.65
C SER A 42 -0.08 -0.82 -7.50
N GLY A 43 1.10 -0.20 -7.50
CA GLY A 43 1.32 1.10 -8.13
C GLY A 43 0.89 2.32 -7.29
N SER A 44 0.37 2.11 -6.08
CA SER A 44 0.01 3.22 -5.16
C SER A 44 1.22 4.08 -4.78
N VAL A 45 2.39 3.45 -4.64
CA VAL A 45 3.68 4.16 -4.58
C VAL A 45 4.03 4.57 -6.01
N LYS A 46 4.14 5.87 -6.30
CA LYS A 46 4.45 6.41 -7.63
C LYS A 46 5.93 6.23 -7.98
N ASP A 47 6.27 6.19 -9.27
CA ASP A 47 7.63 5.95 -9.75
C ASP A 47 8.66 6.95 -9.19
N ASN A 48 8.30 8.22 -9.09
CA ASN A 48 9.16 9.27 -8.54
C ASN A 48 9.45 9.12 -7.04
N GLN A 49 8.75 8.23 -6.34
CA GLN A 49 8.95 7.93 -4.93
C GLN A 49 9.99 6.84 -4.70
N ILE A 50 10.41 6.15 -5.77
CA ILE A 50 11.39 5.06 -5.72
C ILE A 50 12.68 5.57 -6.34
N THR A 51 13.73 5.64 -5.52
CA THR A 51 15.02 6.22 -5.90
C THR A 51 16.15 5.29 -5.53
N ALA A 52 17.28 5.35 -6.20
CA ALA A 52 18.47 4.58 -5.83
C ALA A 52 19.71 5.47 -5.97
N ILE A 53 20.78 5.11 -5.26
CA ILE A 53 22.05 5.83 -5.38
C ILE A 53 22.73 5.59 -6.73
N ASN A 54 22.56 4.40 -7.28
CA ASN A 54 23.10 4.00 -8.57
C ASN A 54 22.16 2.99 -9.23
N THR A 55 22.27 2.90 -10.54
CA THR A 55 21.46 2.03 -11.39
C THR A 55 22.34 1.44 -12.49
N ARG A 56 21.90 0.33 -13.07
CA ARG A 56 22.62 -0.36 -14.14
C ARG A 56 21.80 -0.30 -15.42
N GLY A 57 22.17 0.58 -16.34
CA GLY A 57 21.49 0.71 -17.64
C GLY A 57 19.98 0.89 -17.45
N TYR A 58 19.18 0.06 -18.13
CA TYR A 58 17.71 0.12 -18.05
C TYR A 58 17.09 -0.52 -16.80
N TRP A 59 17.88 -0.98 -15.81
CA TRP A 59 17.38 -1.56 -14.56
C TRP A 59 17.13 -0.48 -13.50
N GLU A 60 16.15 0.38 -13.79
CA GLU A 60 15.79 1.56 -13.01
C GLU A 60 15.09 1.23 -11.66
N PRO A 61 15.13 2.12 -10.66
CA PRO A 61 14.58 1.89 -9.33
C PRO A 61 13.06 1.71 -9.34
N ASN A 62 12.34 2.40 -10.22
CA ASN A 62 10.88 2.29 -10.36
C ASN A 62 10.42 0.89 -10.82
N LEU A 63 11.30 0.10 -11.42
CA LEU A 63 11.02 -1.28 -11.83
C LEU A 63 11.11 -2.28 -10.68
N ALA A 64 11.61 -1.89 -9.51
CA ALA A 64 11.81 -2.76 -8.34
C ALA A 64 10.51 -3.21 -7.64
N ARG A 65 9.37 -3.19 -8.33
CA ARG A 65 8.08 -3.60 -7.78
C ARG A 65 7.99 -5.13 -7.75
N LEU A 66 7.45 -5.69 -6.67
CA LEU A 66 7.24 -7.14 -6.57
C LEU A 66 6.38 -7.64 -7.74
N ASN A 67 6.65 -8.86 -8.22
CA ASN A 67 5.94 -9.50 -9.34
C ASN A 67 5.95 -8.72 -10.66
N ASN A 68 6.78 -7.69 -10.78
CA ASN A 68 6.91 -6.95 -12.03
C ASN A 68 7.46 -7.85 -13.16
N GLY A 69 6.90 -7.68 -14.36
CA GLY A 69 7.19 -8.46 -15.56
C GLY A 69 7.92 -7.65 -16.63
N GLY A 70 8.29 -8.31 -17.74
CA GLY A 70 8.98 -7.69 -18.88
C GLY A 70 10.47 -7.98 -18.96
N LYS A 71 11.14 -7.38 -19.96
CA LYS A 71 12.58 -7.60 -20.22
C LYS A 71 13.48 -7.01 -19.14
N TYR A 72 13.13 -5.81 -18.67
CA TYR A 72 13.72 -5.14 -17.52
C TYR A 72 12.60 -4.97 -16.51
N ASN A 73 12.73 -5.61 -15.36
CA ASN A 73 11.61 -5.78 -14.43
C ASN A 73 12.03 -5.66 -12.96
N ALA A 74 13.22 -5.14 -12.69
CA ALA A 74 13.76 -4.97 -11.35
C ALA A 74 14.70 -3.76 -11.30
N TRP A 75 15.13 -3.38 -10.10
CA TRP A 75 16.32 -2.54 -9.95
C TRP A 75 17.56 -3.41 -9.87
N SER A 76 18.66 -2.99 -10.50
CA SER A 76 19.94 -3.70 -10.48
C SER A 76 21.11 -2.74 -10.35
N THR A 77 22.14 -3.17 -9.62
CA THR A 77 23.42 -2.47 -9.49
C THR A 77 24.59 -3.45 -9.39
N GLU A 78 25.79 -2.97 -9.70
CA GLU A 78 27.04 -3.71 -9.58
C GLU A 78 27.97 -3.11 -8.50
N GLN A 79 27.61 -1.96 -7.94
CA GLN A 79 28.46 -1.23 -7.00
C GLN A 79 28.24 -1.72 -5.56
N ASN A 80 29.33 -1.75 -4.79
CA ASN A 80 29.27 -1.95 -3.35
C ASN A 80 28.66 -0.72 -2.66
N MET A 81 28.09 -0.92 -1.46
CA MET A 81 27.47 0.16 -0.66
C MET A 81 26.31 0.89 -1.37
N SER A 82 25.65 0.19 -2.28
CA SER A 82 24.48 0.69 -2.99
C SER A 82 23.23 0.62 -2.12
N TRP A 83 22.21 1.39 -2.48
CA TRP A 83 20.90 1.30 -1.87
C TRP A 83 19.79 1.72 -2.83
N ILE A 84 18.61 1.13 -2.60
CA ILE A 84 17.33 1.58 -3.15
C ILE A 84 16.48 2.11 -2.00
N GLN A 85 15.75 3.19 -2.26
CA GLN A 85 14.95 3.94 -1.32
C GLN A 85 13.51 4.06 -1.80
N VAL A 86 12.57 3.92 -0.87
CA VAL A 86 11.16 4.20 -1.08
C VAL A 86 10.72 5.33 -0.15
N ASP A 87 10.01 6.31 -0.69
CA ASP A 87 9.38 7.43 0.04
C ASP A 87 7.85 7.26 0.06
N PHE A 88 7.29 6.86 1.20
CA PHE A 88 5.85 6.67 1.35
C PHE A 88 5.04 7.98 1.40
N GLN A 89 5.69 9.15 1.34
CA GLN A 89 5.14 10.51 1.52
C GLN A 89 4.58 10.81 2.90
N ARG A 90 4.19 9.79 3.66
CA ARG A 90 3.70 9.86 5.04
C ARG A 90 4.47 8.89 5.93
N PRO A 91 4.55 9.16 7.25
CA PRO A 91 5.06 8.18 8.19
C PRO A 91 4.15 6.95 8.24
N VAL A 92 4.74 5.77 8.07
CA VAL A 92 4.04 4.48 8.12
C VAL A 92 4.75 3.53 9.08
N VAL A 93 4.00 2.55 9.56
CA VAL A 93 4.56 1.39 10.26
C VAL A 93 4.94 0.36 9.21
N ILE A 94 6.18 -0.15 9.29
CA ILE A 94 6.73 -1.14 8.36
C ILE A 94 7.05 -2.39 9.17
N SER A 95 6.30 -3.46 8.90
CA SER A 95 6.35 -4.70 9.66
C SER A 95 7.01 -5.84 8.90
N GLN A 96 6.96 -5.86 7.57
CA GLN A 96 7.60 -6.91 6.76
C GLN A 96 8.13 -6.35 5.43
N ILE A 97 8.99 -7.14 4.80
CA ILE A 97 9.45 -6.93 3.43
C ILE A 97 9.40 -8.27 2.67
N ALA A 98 8.90 -8.22 1.45
CA ALA A 98 9.10 -9.30 0.48
C ALA A 98 10.13 -8.88 -0.55
N THR A 99 11.05 -9.78 -0.90
CA THR A 99 12.06 -9.56 -1.93
C THR A 99 12.01 -10.67 -2.99
N GLN A 100 12.35 -10.32 -4.22
CA GLN A 100 12.52 -11.18 -5.39
C GLN A 100 13.77 -10.73 -6.15
N GLY A 101 14.36 -11.62 -6.95
CA GLY A 101 15.39 -11.27 -7.92
C GLY A 101 14.83 -10.97 -9.31
N ALA A 102 15.66 -11.14 -10.32
CA ALA A 102 15.25 -11.21 -11.72
C ALA A 102 16.14 -12.20 -12.50
N LYS A 103 15.72 -12.55 -13.71
CA LYS A 103 16.50 -13.40 -14.62
C LYS A 103 16.70 -12.67 -15.93
N GLN A 104 17.95 -12.59 -16.39
CA GLN A 104 18.33 -11.96 -17.64
C GLN A 104 19.03 -12.99 -18.53
N MET A 105 18.47 -13.30 -19.70
CA MET A 105 19.04 -14.26 -20.67
C MET A 105 19.63 -15.52 -20.00
N LEU A 106 18.77 -16.23 -19.26
CA LEU A 106 19.09 -17.44 -18.48
C LEU A 106 19.92 -17.25 -17.20
N GLN A 107 20.51 -16.08 -16.96
CA GLN A 107 21.27 -15.83 -15.73
C GLN A 107 20.38 -15.29 -14.61
N HIS A 108 20.42 -15.96 -13.47
CA HIS A 108 19.73 -15.53 -12.26
C HIS A 108 20.51 -14.37 -11.62
N GLN A 109 19.81 -13.34 -11.15
CA GLN A 109 20.41 -12.19 -10.46
C GLN A 109 19.54 -11.84 -9.26
N PHE A 110 20.11 -11.85 -8.06
CA PHE A 110 19.36 -11.62 -6.83
C PHE A 110 20.25 -11.26 -5.65
N VAL A 111 19.69 -10.54 -4.69
CA VAL A 111 20.35 -10.20 -3.43
C VAL A 111 20.20 -11.34 -2.43
N THR A 112 21.31 -11.86 -1.89
CA THR A 112 21.34 -12.97 -0.93
C THR A 112 21.40 -12.52 0.53
N LYS A 113 21.97 -11.34 0.79
CA LYS A 113 21.96 -10.69 2.11
C LYS A 113 21.79 -9.20 1.94
N TYR A 114 21.01 -8.58 2.81
CA TYR A 114 20.82 -7.13 2.83
C TYR A 114 20.63 -6.60 4.25
N SER A 115 20.71 -5.29 4.39
CA SER A 115 20.30 -4.58 5.62
C SER A 115 19.33 -3.47 5.28
N ILE A 116 18.59 -3.01 6.28
CA ILE A 116 17.59 -1.95 6.13
C ILE A 116 18.02 -0.74 6.95
N SER A 117 17.83 0.45 6.39
CA SER A 117 17.84 1.69 7.15
C SER A 117 16.57 2.48 6.89
N TYR A 118 16.11 3.25 7.87
CA TYR A 118 14.90 4.05 7.75
C TYR A 118 15.12 5.47 8.29
N SER A 119 14.24 6.37 7.90
CA SER A 119 14.26 7.77 8.29
C SER A 119 12.84 8.36 8.27
N THR A 120 12.58 9.33 9.13
CA THR A 120 11.36 10.14 9.12
C THR A 120 11.55 11.48 8.39
N ASP A 121 12.79 11.98 8.30
CA ASP A 121 13.13 13.33 7.85
C ASP A 121 14.08 13.39 6.64
N ARG A 122 14.51 12.22 6.12
CA ARG A 122 15.51 12.04 5.05
C ARG A 122 16.94 12.48 5.41
N LYS A 123 17.14 13.10 6.58
CA LYS A 123 18.45 13.60 7.06
C LYS A 123 19.12 12.60 7.98
N LYS A 124 18.41 12.15 9.01
CA LYS A 124 18.90 11.16 9.96
C LYS A 124 18.48 9.77 9.54
N TRP A 125 19.45 8.91 9.28
CA TRP A 125 19.25 7.52 8.89
C TRP A 125 19.62 6.58 10.03
N ILE A 126 18.71 5.66 10.36
CA ILE A 126 18.89 4.68 11.43
C ILE A 126 18.92 3.30 10.78
N PHE A 127 19.97 2.52 11.03
CA PHE A 127 19.99 1.11 10.63
C PHE A 127 19.09 0.30 11.53
N TYR A 128 18.29 -0.58 10.93
CA TYR A 128 17.45 -1.49 11.69
C TYR A 128 18.31 -2.52 12.43
N LYS A 129 18.18 -2.55 13.76
CA LYS A 129 18.89 -3.48 14.63
C LYS A 129 18.05 -4.69 15.03
N GLY A 130 16.75 -4.49 15.25
CA GLY A 130 15.86 -5.56 15.71
C GLY A 130 16.37 -6.20 17.02
N ASP A 131 16.36 -7.53 17.03
CA ASP A 131 16.94 -8.45 18.03
C ASP A 131 18.46 -8.70 17.86
N SER A 132 19.10 -8.09 16.86
CA SER A 132 20.54 -8.29 16.61
C SER A 132 21.39 -7.66 17.71
N ARG A 133 22.51 -8.31 18.06
CA ARG A 133 23.53 -7.74 18.96
C ARG A 133 24.40 -6.69 18.26
N ASP A 134 24.52 -6.80 16.94
CA ASP A 134 25.35 -5.91 16.11
C ASP A 134 24.73 -4.53 15.91
N LEU A 135 25.48 -3.63 15.25
CA LEU A 135 25.02 -2.27 14.90
C LEU A 135 23.87 -2.26 13.89
N ARG A 136 23.69 -3.35 13.13
CA ARG A 136 22.60 -3.53 12.16
C ARG A 136 22.23 -5.01 12.04
N LYS A 137 20.97 -5.29 11.75
CA LYS A 137 20.50 -6.63 11.40
C LYS A 137 20.77 -6.91 9.93
N VAL A 138 21.33 -8.08 9.65
CA VAL A 138 21.50 -8.61 8.29
C VAL A 138 20.39 -9.62 8.04
N PHE A 139 19.61 -9.37 7.00
CA PHE A 139 18.51 -10.24 6.59
C PHE A 139 18.98 -11.22 5.52
N PRO A 140 18.55 -12.49 5.59
CA PRO A 140 18.67 -13.40 4.46
C PRO A 140 17.72 -12.96 3.35
N GLY A 141 18.28 -12.82 2.15
CA GLY A 141 17.57 -12.48 0.93
C GLY A 141 17.14 -13.72 0.16
N ASN A 142 17.19 -13.60 -1.16
CA ASN A 142 16.72 -14.62 -2.09
C ASN A 142 17.78 -15.69 -2.35
N GLU A 143 17.31 -16.89 -2.64
CA GLU A 143 18.12 -18.02 -3.12
C GLU A 143 17.93 -18.24 -4.64
N GLU A 144 16.86 -17.69 -5.20
CA GLU A 144 16.50 -17.78 -6.61
C GLU A 144 15.90 -16.47 -7.14
N ALA A 145 15.85 -16.34 -8.47
CA ALA A 145 15.40 -15.13 -9.15
C ALA A 145 13.90 -14.82 -8.98
N TYR A 146 13.04 -15.85 -8.92
CA TYR A 146 11.58 -15.67 -8.95
C TYR A 146 10.88 -16.01 -7.65
N VAL A 147 11.54 -16.75 -6.75
CA VAL A 147 10.95 -17.11 -5.45
C VAL A 147 10.92 -15.88 -4.55
N THR A 148 9.73 -15.56 -4.04
CA THR A 148 9.54 -14.48 -3.07
C THR A 148 10.08 -14.90 -1.71
N LYS A 149 10.96 -14.07 -1.13
CA LYS A 149 11.43 -14.22 0.25
C LYS A 149 10.82 -13.15 1.13
N GLY A 150 10.03 -13.55 2.11
CA GLY A 150 9.52 -12.67 3.17
C GLY A 150 10.49 -12.58 4.35
N ASN A 151 10.64 -11.39 4.92
CA ASN A 151 11.28 -11.16 6.21
C ASN A 151 10.43 -10.24 7.08
N THR A 152 10.29 -10.59 8.35
CA THR A 152 9.53 -9.82 9.34
C THR A 152 10.47 -8.93 10.15
N PHE A 153 10.04 -7.69 10.37
CA PHE A 153 10.66 -6.72 11.27
C PHE A 153 10.01 -6.84 12.64
N PHE A 154 10.73 -7.44 13.57
CA PHE A 154 10.35 -7.47 14.98
C PHE A 154 11.46 -6.84 15.84
N PRO A 155 11.22 -5.69 16.50
CA PRO A 155 10.00 -4.86 16.44
C PRO A 155 9.78 -4.18 15.07
N PRO A 156 8.53 -3.83 14.71
CA PRO A 156 8.25 -3.06 13.49
C PRO A 156 8.87 -1.67 13.54
N MET A 157 9.16 -1.11 12.37
CA MET A 157 9.78 0.22 12.24
C MET A 157 8.75 1.28 11.94
N ILE A 158 9.00 2.51 12.40
CA ILE A 158 8.22 3.68 12.01
C ILE A 158 9.10 4.59 11.16
N GLY A 159 8.68 4.88 9.94
CA GLY A 159 9.45 5.71 9.02
C GLY A 159 8.63 6.18 7.83
N ARG A 160 9.10 7.24 7.18
CA ARG A 160 8.57 7.71 5.88
C ARG A 160 9.45 7.22 4.74
N PHE A 161 10.76 7.19 4.97
CA PHE A 161 11.76 6.75 4.02
C PHE A 161 12.34 5.43 4.51
N ILE A 162 12.47 4.47 3.61
CA ILE A 162 13.15 3.21 3.88
C ILE A 162 14.16 2.93 2.78
N ARG A 163 15.31 2.40 3.14
CA ARG A 163 16.39 1.98 2.24
C ARG A 163 16.71 0.52 2.44
N LEU A 164 16.81 -0.21 1.34
CA LEU A 164 17.42 -1.53 1.28
C LEU A 164 18.85 -1.39 0.78
N HIS A 165 19.78 -1.94 1.55
CA HIS A 165 21.22 -1.96 1.27
C HIS A 165 21.65 -3.38 0.95
N PRO A 166 21.89 -3.74 -0.33
CA PRO A 166 22.46 -5.03 -0.69
C PRO A 166 23.85 -5.21 -0.06
N ILE A 167 24.07 -6.37 0.56
CA ILE A 167 25.35 -6.72 1.20
C ILE A 167 26.05 -7.80 0.37
N ASN A 168 25.35 -8.90 0.09
CA ASN A 168 25.82 -9.96 -0.80
C ASN A 168 24.76 -10.26 -1.86
N TRP A 169 25.19 -10.70 -3.03
CA TRP A 169 24.31 -11.02 -4.16
C TRP A 169 24.91 -12.11 -5.05
N PHE A 170 24.05 -12.73 -5.85
CA PHE A 170 24.42 -13.68 -6.89
C PHE A 170 24.40 -12.97 -8.25
N ASN A 171 25.52 -13.04 -8.98
CA ASN A 171 25.80 -12.30 -10.22
C ASN A 171 25.77 -10.77 -10.09
N LYS A 172 24.60 -10.18 -9.79
CA LYS A 172 24.35 -8.74 -9.70
C LYS A 172 23.37 -8.45 -8.57
N ALA A 173 23.49 -7.28 -7.93
CA ALA A 173 22.59 -6.88 -6.86
C ALA A 173 21.26 -6.43 -7.47
N THR A 174 20.37 -7.39 -7.70
CA THR A 174 19.08 -7.18 -8.37
C THR A 174 17.93 -7.49 -7.42
N VAL A 175 16.96 -6.58 -7.31
CA VAL A 175 15.82 -6.76 -6.41
C VAL A 175 14.52 -6.19 -6.98
N ARG A 176 13.45 -6.95 -6.78
CA ARG A 176 12.05 -6.52 -6.74
C ARG A 176 11.56 -6.65 -5.31
N LEU A 177 10.77 -5.72 -4.82
CA LEU A 177 10.36 -5.67 -3.43
C LEU A 177 8.95 -5.13 -3.23
N GLU A 178 8.34 -5.54 -2.12
CA GLU A 178 7.12 -4.96 -1.55
C GLU A 178 7.35 -4.81 -0.05
N PHE A 179 6.91 -3.69 0.52
CA PHE A 179 6.93 -3.49 1.96
C PHE A 179 5.52 -3.71 2.49
N TYR A 180 5.42 -4.33 3.65
CA TYR A 180 4.15 -4.55 4.33
C TYR A 180 4.10 -3.81 5.65
N GLY A 181 2.91 -3.35 6.01
CA GLY A 181 2.72 -2.54 7.18
C GLY A 181 1.32 -1.95 7.28
N CYS A 182 1.23 -0.80 7.95
CA CYS A 182 -0.01 -0.06 8.14
C CYS A 182 0.27 1.42 8.41
N GLU A 183 -0.76 2.27 8.29
CA GLU A 183 -0.67 3.65 8.76
C GLU A 183 -0.63 3.75 10.29
N LEU A 184 0.05 4.77 10.80
CA LEU A 184 0.14 5.07 12.24
C LEU A 184 -1.23 5.23 12.90
N ASP A 185 -2.18 5.83 12.18
CA ASP A 185 -3.52 6.12 12.68
C ASP A 185 -4.49 4.93 12.50
N GLY A 186 -4.02 3.78 12.01
CA GLY A 186 -4.85 2.60 11.75
C GLY A 186 -5.87 2.77 10.62
N CYS A 187 -5.79 3.85 9.82
CA CYS A 187 -6.80 4.20 8.82
C CYS A 187 -6.67 3.46 7.47
N SER A 188 -5.69 2.55 7.30
CA SER A 188 -5.54 1.73 6.08
C SER A 188 -6.36 0.42 6.11
N VAL A 189 -7.36 0.30 6.99
CA VAL A 189 -8.20 -0.90 7.11
C VAL A 189 -9.28 -0.91 6.04
N PRO A 190 -9.34 -1.93 5.17
CA PRO A 190 -10.40 -2.02 4.18
C PRO A 190 -11.73 -2.14 4.92
N LEU A 191 -12.66 -1.24 4.60
CA LEU A 191 -13.93 -1.12 5.32
C LEU A 191 -14.91 -2.28 5.09
N GLY A 192 -14.56 -3.26 4.24
CA GLY A 192 -15.36 -4.47 4.07
C GLY A 192 -15.89 -4.76 2.68
N MET A 193 -15.50 -3.99 1.66
CA MET A 193 -15.97 -4.21 0.28
C MET A 193 -15.55 -5.59 -0.25
N LYS A 194 -14.27 -5.98 -0.11
CA LYS A 194 -13.78 -7.29 -0.57
C LYS A 194 -14.21 -8.44 0.34
N SER A 195 -14.11 -8.27 1.66
CA SER A 195 -14.41 -9.30 2.66
C SER A 195 -15.91 -9.55 2.88
N ARG A 196 -16.79 -8.75 2.24
CA ARG A 196 -18.25 -8.78 2.40
C ARG A 196 -18.77 -8.39 3.78
N LEU A 197 -17.95 -7.74 4.61
CA LEU A 197 -18.42 -7.11 5.85
C LEU A 197 -19.42 -5.98 5.56
N ILE A 198 -19.26 -5.27 4.44
CA ILE A 198 -20.32 -4.41 3.90
C ILE A 198 -21.30 -5.31 3.19
N GLU A 199 -22.52 -5.43 3.69
CA GLU A 199 -23.58 -6.27 3.13
C GLU A 199 -24.03 -5.79 1.74
N ASP A 200 -24.50 -6.71 0.89
CA ASP A 200 -24.91 -6.41 -0.49
C ASP A 200 -26.02 -5.33 -0.56
N ARG A 201 -26.94 -5.30 0.40
CA ARG A 201 -28.04 -4.31 0.47
C ARG A 201 -27.56 -2.87 0.69
N ARG A 202 -26.33 -2.71 1.20
CA ARG A 202 -25.71 -1.40 1.48
C ARG A 202 -25.06 -0.80 0.23
N ILE A 203 -24.99 -1.56 -0.86
CA ILE A 203 -24.39 -1.13 -2.12
C ILE A 203 -25.52 -0.92 -3.13
N THR A 204 -25.75 0.33 -3.51
CA THR A 204 -26.82 0.73 -4.43
C THR A 204 -26.25 1.55 -5.59
N ALA A 205 -27.01 1.72 -6.66
CA ALA A 205 -26.57 2.50 -7.82
C ALA A 205 -27.75 3.16 -8.52
N SER A 206 -27.44 4.11 -9.41
CA SER A 206 -28.41 4.77 -10.26
C SER A 206 -29.11 3.83 -11.25
N SER A 207 -28.39 2.83 -11.77
CA SER A 207 -28.92 1.86 -12.72
C SER A 207 -28.06 0.60 -12.77
N GLU A 208 -28.59 -0.47 -13.36
CA GLU A 208 -27.87 -1.72 -13.62
C GLU A 208 -28.11 -2.19 -15.06
N ALA A 209 -27.03 -2.60 -15.73
CA ALA A 209 -27.08 -3.19 -17.06
C ALA A 209 -27.46 -4.66 -16.97
N TYR A 210 -28.30 -5.12 -17.89
CA TYR A 210 -28.61 -6.53 -18.06
C TYR A 210 -27.67 -7.17 -19.09
N SER A 211 -27.04 -8.28 -18.73
CA SER A 211 -26.22 -9.06 -19.65
C SER A 211 -27.03 -10.22 -20.21
N TRP A 212 -27.34 -10.14 -21.50
CA TRP A 212 -28.04 -11.20 -22.21
C TRP A 212 -27.21 -12.49 -22.28
N TYR A 213 -25.89 -12.39 -22.39
CA TYR A 213 -24.99 -13.54 -22.52
C TYR A 213 -24.93 -14.40 -21.25
N SER A 214 -24.89 -13.74 -20.08
CA SER A 214 -24.82 -14.42 -18.78
C SER A 214 -26.18 -14.56 -18.10
N GLY A 215 -27.26 -14.13 -18.76
CA GLY A 215 -28.64 -14.22 -18.25
C GLY A 215 -28.88 -13.50 -16.92
N SER A 216 -28.10 -12.45 -16.61
CA SER A 216 -28.14 -11.80 -15.30
C SER A 216 -27.65 -10.34 -15.36
N SER A 217 -28.01 -9.55 -14.37
CA SER A 217 -27.67 -8.12 -14.26
C SER A 217 -26.30 -7.89 -13.61
N TRP A 218 -25.60 -6.85 -14.06
CA TRP A 218 -24.39 -6.31 -13.43
C TRP A 218 -24.75 -5.49 -12.18
N LYS A 219 -25.22 -6.18 -11.14
CA LYS A 219 -25.77 -5.57 -9.92
C LYS A 219 -24.72 -4.76 -9.15
N PRO A 220 -25.12 -3.70 -8.42
CA PRO A 220 -24.23 -2.90 -7.57
C PRO A 220 -23.46 -3.75 -6.54
N ALA A 221 -24.12 -4.77 -5.96
CA ALA A 221 -23.53 -5.71 -5.01
C ALA A 221 -22.28 -6.47 -5.55
N TYR A 222 -22.08 -6.47 -6.87
CA TYR A 222 -20.93 -7.10 -7.51
C TYR A 222 -19.73 -6.16 -7.68
N ALA A 223 -19.84 -4.87 -7.34
CA ALA A 223 -18.75 -3.90 -7.34
C ALA A 223 -17.75 -4.11 -6.19
N ARG A 224 -17.18 -5.33 -6.08
CA ARG A 224 -16.23 -5.71 -5.03
C ARG A 224 -14.88 -6.03 -5.65
N LEU A 225 -13.82 -5.55 -5.00
CA LEU A 225 -12.44 -5.76 -5.46
C LEU A 225 -12.12 -7.26 -5.57
N ASP A 226 -11.44 -7.64 -6.66
CA ASP A 226 -11.01 -8.99 -7.02
C ASP A 226 -12.13 -10.02 -7.16
N LYS A 227 -13.39 -9.57 -7.32
CA LYS A 227 -14.51 -10.48 -7.58
C LYS A 227 -14.26 -11.21 -8.90
N GLN A 228 -14.44 -12.53 -8.87
CA GLN A 228 -14.31 -13.42 -10.02
C GLN A 228 -15.68 -13.86 -10.54
N GLY A 229 -15.73 -14.33 -11.77
CA GLY A 229 -16.93 -14.85 -12.44
C GLY A 229 -17.25 -14.13 -13.74
N THR A 230 -18.31 -14.58 -14.42
CA THR A 230 -18.78 -14.02 -15.70
C THR A 230 -19.39 -12.62 -15.54
N ILE A 231 -20.08 -12.40 -14.41
CA ILE A 231 -20.52 -11.08 -13.94
C ILE A 231 -19.83 -10.81 -12.61
N ASN A 232 -18.85 -9.93 -12.65
CA ASN A 232 -17.94 -9.71 -11.52
C ASN A 232 -17.74 -8.22 -11.17
N ALA A 233 -18.57 -7.34 -11.72
CA ALA A 233 -18.56 -5.92 -11.40
C ALA A 233 -19.99 -5.34 -11.43
N TRP A 234 -20.09 -4.05 -11.16
CA TRP A 234 -21.27 -3.26 -11.48
C TRP A 234 -21.09 -2.60 -12.85
N GLN A 235 -22.18 -2.49 -13.60
CA GLN A 235 -22.23 -1.75 -14.86
C GLN A 235 -23.54 -0.97 -14.89
N ALA A 236 -23.46 0.33 -15.12
CA ALA A 236 -24.64 1.16 -15.32
C ALA A 236 -25.34 0.81 -16.64
N LYS A 237 -26.67 0.93 -16.66
CA LYS A 237 -27.48 0.69 -17.88
C LYS A 237 -27.16 1.70 -18.98
N TYR A 238 -26.86 2.94 -18.60
CA TYR A 238 -26.60 4.04 -19.52
C TYR A 238 -25.16 4.52 -19.38
N SER A 239 -24.47 4.74 -20.49
CA SER A 239 -23.12 5.30 -20.51
C SER A 239 -23.18 6.83 -20.53
N ASN A 240 -23.51 7.45 -19.39
CA ASN A 240 -23.49 8.90 -19.23
C ASN A 240 -22.83 9.31 -17.91
N MET A 241 -22.55 10.61 -17.76
CA MET A 241 -21.85 11.17 -16.59
C MET A 241 -22.71 11.27 -15.33
N ASN A 242 -24.00 10.92 -15.39
CA ASN A 242 -24.94 11.06 -14.28
C ASN A 242 -25.13 9.75 -13.50
N GLN A 243 -24.38 8.71 -13.84
CA GLN A 243 -24.45 7.42 -13.15
C GLN A 243 -23.63 7.44 -11.87
N TRP A 244 -24.12 6.78 -10.84
CA TRP A 244 -23.47 6.72 -9.54
C TRP A 244 -23.58 5.33 -8.91
N LEU A 245 -22.59 5.00 -8.09
CA LEU A 245 -22.55 3.84 -7.22
C LEU A 245 -22.40 4.36 -5.78
N GLN A 246 -23.30 3.97 -4.91
CA GLN A 246 -23.35 4.40 -3.52
C GLN A 246 -23.06 3.22 -2.60
N VAL A 247 -22.25 3.48 -1.58
CA VAL A 247 -21.92 2.52 -0.52
C VAL A 247 -22.31 3.14 0.82
N GLU A 248 -23.30 2.56 1.48
CA GLU A 248 -23.71 2.96 2.82
C GLU A 248 -22.85 2.27 3.88
N LEU A 249 -22.24 3.05 4.77
CA LEU A 249 -21.47 2.53 5.89
C LEU A 249 -22.34 2.49 7.15
N PRO A 250 -22.34 1.39 7.93
CA PRO A 250 -23.21 1.25 9.11
C PRO A 250 -22.85 2.20 10.26
N GLN A 251 -21.67 2.78 10.23
CA GLN A 251 -21.17 3.76 11.20
C GLN A 251 -20.40 4.81 10.44
N VAL A 252 -20.34 6.03 10.99
CA VAL A 252 -19.46 7.09 10.47
C VAL A 252 -18.01 6.60 10.51
N LYS A 253 -17.33 6.66 9.37
CA LYS A 253 -15.93 6.25 9.21
C LYS A 253 -15.14 7.37 8.54
N LYS A 254 -13.86 7.48 8.91
CA LYS A 254 -12.88 8.29 8.18
C LYS A 254 -12.43 7.50 6.94
N ILE A 255 -12.75 8.01 5.75
CA ILE A 255 -12.32 7.42 4.48
C ILE A 255 -11.04 8.13 4.06
N THR A 256 -9.94 7.38 3.90
CA THR A 256 -8.62 7.92 3.54
C THR A 256 -8.23 7.64 2.08
N GLY A 257 -8.97 6.77 1.39
CA GLY A 257 -8.70 6.46 -0.01
C GLY A 257 -9.69 5.45 -0.57
N ILE A 258 -9.71 5.35 -1.90
CA ILE A 258 -10.56 4.42 -2.65
C ILE A 258 -9.67 3.66 -3.63
N VAL A 259 -9.78 2.34 -3.62
CA VAL A 259 -9.14 1.46 -4.61
C VAL A 259 -10.20 1.06 -5.63
N THR A 260 -9.95 1.37 -6.90
CA THR A 260 -10.86 1.07 -8.02
C THR A 260 -10.27 -0.01 -8.91
N GLN A 261 -11.11 -0.91 -9.43
CA GLN A 261 -10.71 -1.96 -10.36
C GLN A 261 -11.76 -2.08 -11.47
N GLY A 262 -11.28 -2.18 -12.72
CA GLY A 262 -12.12 -2.47 -13.87
C GLY A 262 -12.49 -3.95 -13.99
N ALA A 263 -13.29 -4.29 -14.99
CA ALA A 263 -13.65 -5.67 -15.30
C ALA A 263 -13.29 -6.02 -16.74
N LYS A 264 -13.18 -7.32 -17.00
CA LYS A 264 -13.01 -7.86 -18.35
C LYS A 264 -14.18 -8.79 -18.63
N SER A 265 -14.94 -8.51 -19.69
CA SER A 265 -16.07 -9.33 -20.12
C SER A 265 -15.91 -9.68 -21.59
N LEU A 266 -15.99 -10.96 -21.93
CA LEU A 266 -15.82 -11.47 -23.31
C LEU A 266 -14.56 -10.94 -24.01
N GLY A 267 -13.45 -10.86 -23.27
CA GLY A 267 -12.18 -10.34 -23.79
C GLY A 267 -12.10 -8.82 -23.90
N LYS A 268 -13.21 -8.08 -23.72
CA LYS A 268 -13.25 -6.62 -23.71
C LYS A 268 -13.01 -6.07 -22.31
N GLU A 269 -12.07 -5.15 -22.20
CA GLU A 269 -11.75 -4.47 -20.94
C GLU A 269 -12.65 -3.24 -20.76
N MET A 270 -13.18 -3.10 -19.55
CA MET A 270 -14.11 -2.05 -19.17
C MET A 270 -13.62 -1.44 -17.86
N TYR A 271 -13.32 -0.15 -17.87
CA TYR A 271 -12.81 0.57 -16.72
C TYR A 271 -13.23 2.03 -16.76
N VAL A 272 -13.22 2.66 -15.59
CA VAL A 272 -13.49 4.09 -15.41
C VAL A 272 -12.16 4.82 -15.36
N ILE A 273 -12.01 5.88 -16.16
CA ILE A 273 -10.77 6.67 -16.23
C ILE A 273 -10.79 7.81 -15.21
N SER A 274 -11.93 8.49 -15.09
CA SER A 274 -12.11 9.60 -14.16
C SER A 274 -13.49 9.50 -13.50
N TYR A 275 -13.55 9.90 -12.24
CA TYR A 275 -14.78 9.95 -11.46
C TYR A 275 -14.74 11.17 -10.54
N SER A 276 -15.93 11.62 -10.13
CA SER A 276 -16.09 12.57 -9.02
C SER A 276 -16.61 11.83 -7.79
N LEU A 277 -16.30 12.34 -6.60
CA LEU A 277 -16.72 11.76 -5.33
C LEU A 277 -17.67 12.71 -4.62
N GLN A 278 -18.71 12.16 -4.00
CA GLN A 278 -19.61 12.89 -3.12
C GLN A 278 -19.77 12.09 -1.81
N TYR A 279 -20.01 12.78 -0.71
CA TYR A 279 -20.26 12.17 0.59
C TYR A 279 -21.51 12.77 1.25
N SER A 280 -22.15 11.98 2.11
CA SER A 280 -23.39 12.37 2.78
C SER A 280 -23.53 11.64 4.12
N ASP A 281 -24.07 12.34 5.11
CA ASP A 281 -24.40 11.78 6.43
C ASP A 281 -25.85 11.26 6.50
N ASN A 282 -26.69 11.59 5.51
CA ASN A 282 -28.13 11.27 5.52
C ASN A 282 -28.64 10.62 4.22
N GLY A 283 -27.80 10.49 3.19
CA GLY A 283 -28.16 9.92 1.89
C GLY A 283 -29.04 10.81 1.01
N ILE A 284 -29.43 11.99 1.49
CA ILE A 284 -30.31 12.94 0.78
C ILE A 284 -29.49 14.13 0.30
N HIS A 285 -28.71 14.74 1.19
CA HIS A 285 -27.86 15.88 0.90
C HIS A 285 -26.43 15.42 0.67
N TRP A 286 -25.92 15.67 -0.53
CA TRP A 286 -24.60 15.23 -0.96
C TRP A 286 -23.67 16.42 -1.12
N THR A 287 -22.50 16.31 -0.50
CA THR A 287 -21.44 17.31 -0.61
C THR A 287 -20.38 16.78 -1.58
N PRO A 288 -20.02 17.52 -2.65
CA PRO A 288 -18.93 17.12 -3.52
C PRO A 288 -17.60 17.14 -2.75
N TYR A 289 -16.81 16.09 -2.94
CA TYR A 289 -15.44 16.06 -2.46
C TYR A 289 -14.56 16.83 -3.46
N THR A 290 -13.96 17.91 -2.99
CA THR A 290 -12.99 18.71 -3.73
C THR A 290 -11.65 18.61 -3.03
N ASP A 291 -10.60 18.23 -3.75
CA ASP A 291 -9.25 18.42 -3.22
C ASP A 291 -8.98 19.92 -3.13
N ASP A 292 -8.44 20.39 -2.00
CA ASP A 292 -8.07 21.79 -1.74
C ASP A 292 -6.89 22.27 -2.61
N GLU A 293 -6.90 22.00 -3.92
CA GLU A 293 -5.97 22.57 -4.91
C GLU A 293 -6.60 23.73 -5.70
N ALA A 294 -7.83 24.15 -5.37
CA ALA A 294 -8.53 25.23 -6.07
C ALA A 294 -8.80 26.49 -5.22
N LEU A 295 -8.11 26.69 -4.11
CA LEU A 295 -7.96 28.03 -3.51
C LEU A 295 -6.83 28.77 -4.21
N THR A 296 -7.11 29.23 -5.43
CA THR A 296 -6.34 30.36 -5.97
C THR A 296 -6.62 31.54 -5.05
N CYS A 297 -5.60 31.94 -4.30
CA CYS A 297 -5.58 33.15 -3.51
C CYS A 297 -5.99 34.32 -4.42
N LYS A 298 -7.15 34.91 -4.16
CA LYS A 298 -7.50 36.26 -4.60
C LYS A 298 -7.36 37.19 -3.41
#